data_AF-A0ABD0TC67-F1
#
_entry.id   AF-A0ABD0TC67-F1
#
_cell.length_a   1.000
_cell.length_b   1.000
_cell.length_c   1.000
_cell.angle_alpha   90.00
_cell.angle_beta   90.00
_cell.angle_gamma   90.00
#
_symmetry.space_group_name_H-M   'P 1'
#
loop_
_entity.id
_entity.type
_entity.pdbx_description
1 polymer ?
#
loop_
_entity_poly.entity_id
_entity_poly.type
_entity_poly.pdbx_seq_one_letter_code
_entity_poly.pdbx_strand_id
1 'polypeptide(L)'
;MTGVKQVRNKRLLPDLRKEGELTKEIVLTTKEKHGVPTGSRLFSHHTLASVRKMSFFHPFFLPDDSLDLILAATYNHSTEIFADKEDLYLQPETIGCDTWRRLRNAYDKHPPKQVHLGHPMKCGGISERKSPFSVKLMNSGVHSSQTNPGYSRQPAGGAIFFY
;
A
#
# COMPACT_ATOMS: atom_id res chain seq x y z
N MET A 1 4.48 -15.94 -10.30
CA MET A 1 4.52 -14.53 -9.83
C MET A 1 3.28 -14.26 -9.00
N THR A 2 3.41 -13.95 -7.72
CA THR A 2 2.26 -13.60 -6.87
C THR A 2 1.82 -12.18 -7.21
N GLY A 3 0.76 -12.02 -8.02
CA GLY A 3 0.16 -10.72 -8.32
C GLY A 3 -0.51 -10.07 -7.11
N VAL A 4 -1.01 -8.86 -7.29
CA VAL A 4 -1.82 -8.14 -6.29
C VAL A 4 -3.07 -8.96 -5.98
N LYS A 5 -3.35 -9.20 -4.69
CA LYS A 5 -4.54 -9.95 -4.25
C LYS A 5 -5.46 -9.04 -3.46
N GLN A 6 -6.75 -9.04 -3.80
CA GLN A 6 -7.77 -8.38 -2.97
C GLN A 6 -8.07 -9.23 -1.74
N VAL A 7 -7.91 -8.64 -0.55
CA VAL A 7 -8.18 -9.30 0.72
C VAL A 7 -9.25 -8.53 1.48
N ARG A 8 -10.19 -9.25 2.11
CA ARG A 8 -11.24 -8.63 2.93
C ARG A 8 -10.62 -7.74 4.01
N ASN A 9 -11.12 -6.52 4.11
CA ASN A 9 -10.64 -5.58 5.10
C ASN A 9 -11.20 -5.92 6.49
N LYS A 10 -10.28 -6.09 7.45
CA LYS A 10 -10.60 -6.33 8.86
C LYS A 10 -10.48 -5.07 9.73
N ARG A 11 -10.05 -3.95 9.16
CA ARG A 11 -9.94 -2.66 9.85
C ARG A 11 -11.33 -2.05 10.08
N LEU A 12 -11.33 -0.99 10.88
CA LEU A 12 -12.52 -0.20 11.24
C LEU A 12 -12.92 0.78 10.15
N LEU A 13 -11.93 1.26 9.40
CA LEU A 13 -12.11 2.12 8.24
C LEU A 13 -11.92 1.31 6.96
N PRO A 14 -12.75 1.57 5.94
CA PRO A 14 -12.49 1.07 4.60
C PRO A 14 -11.21 1.68 4.04
N ASP A 15 -10.59 0.97 3.10
CA ASP A 15 -9.49 1.52 2.33
C ASP A 15 -10.06 2.14 1.04
N LEU A 16 -9.93 3.46 0.92
CA LEU A 16 -10.47 4.26 -0.18
C LEU A 16 -9.37 5.02 -0.95
N ARG A 17 -8.10 4.68 -0.73
CA ARG A 17 -6.95 5.36 -1.35
C ARG A 17 -6.95 5.38 -2.88
N LYS A 18 -7.63 4.40 -3.51
CA LYS A 18 -7.81 4.34 -4.97
C LYS A 18 -8.92 5.28 -5.47
N GLU A 19 -9.90 5.59 -4.61
CA GLU A 19 -11.11 6.31 -4.99
C GLU A 19 -11.03 7.81 -4.75
N GLY A 20 -10.30 8.23 -3.71
CA GLY A 20 -10.25 9.64 -3.32
C GLY A 20 -9.47 9.89 -2.04
N GLU A 21 -9.58 11.13 -1.57
CA GLU A 21 -8.87 11.64 -0.39
C GLU A 21 -9.83 12.13 0.69
N LEU A 22 -9.39 11.98 1.93
CA LEU A 22 -10.06 12.53 3.10
C LEU A 22 -9.33 13.79 3.53
N THR A 23 -10.01 14.95 3.52
CA THR A 23 -9.41 16.22 3.96
C THR A 23 -9.28 16.30 5.48
N LYS A 24 -10.02 15.46 6.22
CA LYS A 24 -9.99 15.36 7.68
C LYS A 24 -9.88 13.90 8.10
N GLU A 25 -9.20 13.68 9.22
CA GLU A 25 -9.13 12.35 9.82
C GLU A 25 -10.48 11.96 10.44
N ILE A 26 -10.86 10.70 10.24
CA ILE A 26 -12.06 10.15 10.85
C ILE A 26 -11.73 9.73 12.28
N VAL A 27 -12.34 10.42 13.25
CA VAL A 27 -12.19 10.08 14.67
C VAL A 27 -13.07 8.86 14.97
N LEU A 28 -12.42 7.76 15.34
CA LEU A 28 -13.10 6.52 15.72
C LEU A 28 -13.29 6.47 17.23
N THR A 29 -14.47 6.05 17.67
CA THR A 29 -14.79 5.85 19.09
C THR A 29 -14.02 4.68 19.71
N THR A 30 -13.63 3.70 18.90
CA THR A 30 -12.99 2.46 19.37
C THR A 30 -11.81 2.08 18.49
N LYS A 31 -10.82 1.38 19.07
CA LYS A 31 -9.66 0.85 18.34
C LYS A 31 -9.87 -0.60 17.87
N GLU A 32 -10.82 -1.30 18.47
CA GLU A 32 -11.05 -2.72 18.22
C GLU A 32 -12.38 -2.97 17.51
N LYS A 33 -12.38 -3.92 16.57
CA LYS A 33 -13.58 -4.22 15.77
C LYS A 33 -14.65 -4.93 16.58
N HIS A 34 -14.22 -5.86 17.43
CA HIS A 34 -15.08 -6.80 18.14
C HIS A 34 -15.18 -6.54 19.64
N GLY A 35 -14.44 -5.57 20.19
CA GLY A 35 -14.43 -5.24 21.61
C GLY A 35 -15.68 -4.50 22.12
N VAL A 36 -16.63 -4.18 21.22
CA VAL A 36 -17.85 -3.42 21.52
C VAL A 36 -19.08 -4.35 21.40
N PRO A 37 -20.11 -4.21 22.27
CA PRO A 37 -21.36 -4.96 22.15
C PRO A 37 -21.96 -4.92 20.74
N THR A 38 -22.62 -6.00 20.32
CA THR A 38 -23.08 -6.17 18.93
C THR A 38 -23.90 -4.98 18.40
N GLY A 39 -24.77 -4.40 19.24
CA GLY A 39 -25.62 -3.26 18.87
C GLY A 39 -24.86 -1.96 18.60
N SER A 40 -23.70 -1.73 19.23
CA SER A 40 -22.90 -0.51 19.05
C SER A 40 -21.85 -0.63 17.95
N ARG A 41 -21.65 -1.82 17.38
CA ARG A 41 -20.67 -2.07 16.30
C ARG A 41 -20.97 -1.33 15.00
N LEU A 42 -22.25 -1.04 14.72
CA LEU A 42 -22.65 -0.32 13.51
C LEU A 42 -22.22 1.14 13.57
N PHE A 43 -22.22 1.73 14.76
CA PHE A 43 -21.79 3.11 15.00
C PHE A 43 -20.28 3.24 15.15
N SER A 44 -19.59 2.21 15.65
CA SER A 44 -18.17 2.32 15.98
C SER A 44 -17.23 2.25 14.78
N HIS A 45 -17.69 1.76 13.62
CA HIS A 45 -16.91 1.53 12.41
C HIS A 45 -17.62 2.07 11.18
N HIS A 46 -16.87 2.50 10.16
CA HIS A 46 -17.46 2.99 8.92
C HIS A 46 -17.52 1.91 7.83
N THR A 47 -18.56 1.97 7.00
CA THR A 47 -18.70 1.17 5.79
C THR A 47 -18.20 1.98 4.59
N LEU A 48 -17.98 1.33 3.44
CA LEU A 48 -17.63 2.04 2.21
C LEU A 48 -18.68 3.13 1.87
N ALA A 49 -19.96 2.77 1.97
CA ALA A 49 -21.05 3.70 1.68
C ALA A 49 -21.10 4.88 2.66
N SER A 50 -20.81 4.66 3.95
CA SER A 50 -20.83 5.78 4.91
C SER A 50 -19.67 6.73 4.74
N VAL A 51 -18.44 6.23 4.46
CA VAL A 51 -17.30 7.12 4.20
C VAL A 51 -17.48 7.90 2.90
N ARG A 52 -18.00 7.28 1.84
CA ARG A 52 -18.28 7.96 0.56
C ARG A 52 -19.27 9.12 0.66
N LYS A 53 -20.14 9.09 1.66
CA LYS A 53 -21.13 10.15 1.92
C LYS A 53 -20.63 11.23 2.89
N MET A 54 -19.41 11.11 3.41
CA MET A 54 -18.85 12.13 4.29
C MET A 54 -18.54 13.40 3.52
N SER A 55 -18.81 14.56 4.13
CA SER A 55 -18.58 15.87 3.52
C SER A 55 -17.11 16.19 3.23
N PHE A 56 -16.19 15.49 3.88
CA PHE A 56 -14.74 15.69 3.75
C PHE A 56 -14.06 14.60 2.91
N PHE A 57 -14.84 13.69 2.31
CA PHE A 57 -14.33 12.72 1.32
C PHE A 57 -14.50 13.29 -0.09
N HIS A 58 -13.39 13.36 -0.83
CA HIS A 58 -13.37 13.90 -2.19
C HIS A 58 -12.90 12.80 -3.15
N PRO A 59 -13.79 12.25 -4.00
CA PRO A 59 -13.42 11.25 -4.99
C PRO A 59 -12.56 11.87 -6.09
N PHE A 60 -11.62 11.11 -6.64
CA PHE A 60 -10.78 11.52 -7.77
C PHE A 60 -11.52 11.47 -9.10
N PHE A 61 -12.35 10.45 -9.27
CA PHE A 61 -13.14 10.21 -10.46
C PHE A 61 -14.57 10.03 -9.99
N LEU A 62 -15.46 10.98 -10.29
CA LEU A 62 -16.89 10.86 -10.04
C LEU A 62 -17.58 11.12 -11.37
N PRO A 63 -18.48 10.23 -11.84
CA PRO A 63 -19.31 10.53 -13.00
C PRO A 63 -20.19 11.73 -12.69
N ASP A 64 -20.17 12.75 -13.55
CA ASP A 64 -20.94 13.97 -13.33
C ASP A 64 -22.39 13.79 -13.79
N ASP A 65 -22.61 12.97 -14.82
CA ASP A 65 -23.92 12.71 -15.39
C ASP A 65 -24.16 11.23 -15.73
N SER A 66 -25.35 10.96 -16.30
CA SER A 66 -25.72 9.61 -16.74
C SER A 66 -24.94 9.14 -17.97
N LEU A 67 -24.43 10.06 -18.79
CA LEU A 67 -23.67 9.72 -19.99
C LEU A 67 -22.30 9.18 -19.60
N ASP A 68 -21.62 9.80 -18.63
CA ASP A 68 -20.35 9.32 -18.09
C ASP A 68 -20.46 7.88 -17.56
N LEU A 69 -21.57 7.57 -16.89
CA LEU A 69 -21.84 6.23 -16.38
C LEU A 69 -22.02 5.20 -17.50
N ILE A 70 -22.64 5.59 -18.62
CA ILE A 70 -22.80 4.75 -19.81
C ILE A 70 -21.46 4.59 -20.54
N LEU A 71 -20.68 5.66 -20.67
CA LEU A 71 -19.36 5.63 -21.32
C LEU A 71 -18.34 4.80 -20.53
N ALA A 72 -18.50 4.69 -19.21
CA ALA A 72 -17.70 3.84 -18.36
C ALA A 72 -18.12 2.36 -18.36
N ALA A 73 -19.25 2.01 -18.99
CA ALA A 73 -19.73 0.64 -19.06
C ALA A 73 -18.84 -0.24 -19.96
N THR A 74 -19.03 -1.56 -19.88
CA THR A 74 -18.27 -2.54 -20.67
C THR A 74 -18.79 -2.70 -22.10
N TYR A 75 -19.96 -2.15 -22.39
CA TYR A 75 -20.64 -2.30 -23.67
C TYR A 75 -19.83 -1.75 -24.84
N ASN A 76 -19.69 -2.54 -25.90
CA ASN A 76 -19.09 -2.10 -27.16
C ASN A 76 -19.96 -2.43 -28.39
N HIS A 77 -20.53 -1.39 -28.98
CA HIS A 77 -21.41 -1.47 -30.15
C HIS A 77 -20.74 -2.07 -31.41
N SER A 78 -19.41 -2.00 -31.53
CA SER A 78 -18.71 -2.54 -32.70
C SER A 78 -18.50 -4.05 -32.65
N THR A 79 -18.53 -4.65 -31.46
CA THR A 79 -18.22 -6.08 -31.25
C THR A 79 -19.43 -6.91 -30.83
N GLU A 80 -20.41 -6.29 -30.18
CA GLU A 80 -21.58 -6.98 -29.66
C GLU A 80 -22.74 -6.98 -30.66
N ILE A 81 -23.36 -8.15 -30.87
CA ILE A 81 -24.37 -8.36 -31.94
C ILE A 81 -25.80 -8.45 -31.36
N PHE A 82 -25.96 -8.71 -30.05
CA PHE A 82 -27.25 -8.82 -29.36
C PHE A 82 -27.14 -8.38 -27.90
N ALA A 83 -26.76 -7.12 -27.68
CA ALA A 83 -26.66 -6.60 -26.33
C ALA A 83 -28.03 -6.31 -25.73
N ASP A 84 -28.17 -6.66 -24.46
CA ASP A 84 -29.35 -6.33 -23.68
C ASP A 84 -29.24 -4.89 -23.16
N LYS A 85 -30.35 -4.34 -22.65
CA LYS A 85 -30.37 -2.96 -22.13
C LYS A 85 -29.50 -2.83 -20.88
N GLU A 86 -29.34 -3.91 -20.13
CA GLU A 86 -28.53 -4.02 -18.92
C GLU A 86 -27.03 -3.87 -19.23
N ASP A 87 -26.58 -4.34 -20.39
CA ASP A 87 -25.16 -4.29 -20.80
C ASP A 87 -24.67 -2.86 -20.92
N LEU A 88 -25.55 -1.93 -21.31
CA LEU A 88 -25.27 -0.49 -21.39
C LEU A 88 -24.87 0.12 -20.05
N TYR A 89 -25.27 -0.49 -18.93
CA TYR A 89 -24.98 -0.02 -17.59
C TYR A 89 -23.99 -0.92 -16.84
N LEU A 90 -23.59 -2.04 -17.44
CA LEU A 90 -22.70 -3.00 -16.80
C LEU A 90 -21.30 -2.42 -16.65
N GLN A 91 -20.90 -2.17 -15.41
CA GLN A 91 -19.61 -1.54 -15.12
C GLN A 91 -18.49 -2.59 -15.04
N PRO A 92 -17.26 -2.27 -15.47
CA PRO A 92 -16.13 -3.20 -15.52
C PRO A 92 -15.82 -3.86 -14.17
N GLU A 93 -15.90 -3.12 -13.06
CA GLU A 93 -15.70 -3.70 -11.72
C GLU A 93 -16.73 -4.77 -11.33
N THR A 94 -17.92 -4.77 -11.94
CA THR A 94 -18.97 -5.77 -11.67
C THR A 94 -18.55 -7.14 -12.19
N ILE A 95 -17.80 -7.17 -13.29
CA ILE A 95 -17.25 -8.39 -13.91
C ILE A 95 -15.89 -8.78 -13.29
N GLY A 96 -15.37 -7.95 -12.38
CA GLY A 96 -14.12 -8.21 -11.67
C GLY A 96 -12.88 -7.58 -12.31
N CYS A 97 -13.04 -6.68 -13.26
CA CYS A 97 -11.95 -5.83 -13.74
C CYS A 97 -11.49 -4.88 -12.61
N ASP A 98 -10.18 -4.67 -12.46
CA ASP A 98 -9.67 -3.71 -11.47
C ASP A 98 -9.85 -2.29 -12.01
N THR A 99 -10.69 -1.50 -11.34
CA THR A 99 -10.90 -0.09 -11.63
C THR A 99 -10.59 0.76 -10.40
N TRP A 100 -10.80 2.07 -10.51
CA TRP A 100 -10.64 2.98 -9.38
C TRP A 100 -11.68 2.71 -8.27
N ARG A 101 -12.88 2.22 -8.62
CA ARG A 101 -14.01 2.04 -7.71
C ARG A 101 -14.04 0.64 -7.09
N ARG A 102 -14.16 0.56 -5.76
CA ARG A 102 -14.25 -0.71 -5.03
C ARG A 102 -15.69 -1.08 -4.70
N LEU A 103 -16.15 -2.25 -5.15
CA LEU A 103 -17.51 -2.72 -4.82
C LEU A 103 -17.60 -3.32 -3.41
N ARG A 104 -16.50 -3.88 -2.89
CA ARG A 104 -16.46 -4.59 -1.61
C ARG A 104 -15.43 -3.98 -0.68
N ASN A 105 -15.65 -4.06 0.63
CA ASN A 105 -14.70 -3.59 1.64
C ASN A 105 -13.48 -4.54 1.72
N ALA A 106 -12.60 -4.38 0.75
CA ALA A 106 -11.34 -5.09 0.57
C ALA A 106 -10.22 -4.08 0.34
N TYR A 107 -8.98 -4.54 0.52
CA TYR A 107 -7.79 -3.77 0.19
C TYR A 107 -6.84 -4.62 -0.66
N ASP A 108 -6.00 -3.93 -1.43
CA ASP A 108 -5.02 -4.56 -2.30
C ASP A 108 -3.79 -4.96 -1.49
N LYS A 109 -3.53 -6.26 -1.42
CA LYS A 109 -2.32 -6.81 -0.81
C LYS A 109 -1.27 -6.99 -1.90
N HIS A 110 -0.31 -6.07 -1.94
CA HIS A 110 0.86 -6.18 -2.80
C HIS A 110 1.76 -7.33 -2.32
N PRO A 111 2.42 -8.05 -3.24
CA PRO A 111 3.45 -9.01 -2.85
C PRO A 111 4.55 -8.30 -2.04
N PRO A 112 5.18 -9.00 -1.09
CA PRO A 112 6.34 -8.44 -0.39
C PRO A 112 7.40 -8.04 -1.42
N LYS A 113 7.89 -6.80 -1.33
CA LYS A 113 8.98 -6.33 -2.19
C LYS A 113 10.18 -7.24 -1.94
N GLN A 114 10.61 -7.95 -2.97
CA GLN A 114 11.81 -8.77 -2.87
C GLN A 114 12.99 -7.82 -2.69
N VAL A 115 13.59 -7.85 -1.50
CA VAL A 115 14.85 -7.15 -1.24
C VAL A 115 15.94 -8.06 -1.81
N HIS A 116 16.46 -7.71 -2.98
CA HIS A 116 17.60 -8.41 -3.55
C HIS A 116 18.81 -8.19 -2.65
N LEU A 117 19.17 -9.20 -1.87
CA LEU A 117 20.43 -9.23 -1.13
C LEU A 117 21.56 -9.39 -2.16
N GLY A 118 22.40 -8.35 -2.33
CA GLY A 118 23.50 -8.38 -3.30
C GLY A 118 23.55 -7.18 -4.24
N HIS A 119 23.32 -5.97 -3.73
CA HIS A 119 23.70 -4.76 -4.47
C HIS A 119 25.22 -4.83 -4.74
N PRO A 120 25.72 -4.37 -5.91
CA PRO A 120 27.15 -4.43 -6.18
C PRO A 120 27.91 -3.70 -5.08
N MET A 121 28.74 -4.44 -4.35
CA MET A 121 29.54 -3.90 -3.26
C MET A 121 30.47 -2.83 -3.81
N LYS A 122 30.16 -1.56 -3.54
CA LYS A 122 31.09 -0.47 -3.77
C LYS A 122 32.00 -0.36 -2.55
N CYS A 123 33.16 -1.00 -2.61
CA CYS A 123 34.21 -0.78 -1.62
C CYS A 123 34.75 0.65 -1.78
N GLY A 124 34.19 1.58 -1.01
CA GLY A 124 34.80 2.89 -0.82
C GLY A 124 36.04 2.75 0.05
N GLY A 125 37.17 3.29 -0.41
CA GLY A 125 38.44 3.30 0.31
C GLY A 125 39.34 4.42 -0.20
N ILE A 126 40.34 4.78 0.59
CA ILE A 126 41.38 5.71 0.14
C ILE A 126 42.37 4.90 -0.70
N SER A 127 42.63 5.31 -1.94
CA SER A 127 43.58 4.63 -2.84
C SER A 127 45.03 4.72 -2.35
N GLU A 128 45.34 5.70 -1.50
CA GLU A 128 46.69 6.01 -1.04
C GLU A 128 46.69 6.54 0.40
N ARG A 129 47.69 6.14 1.18
CA ARG A 129 47.88 6.66 2.55
C ARG A 129 48.66 7.98 2.49
N LYS A 130 47.95 9.10 2.40
CA LYS A 130 48.57 10.45 2.34
C LYS A 130 49.39 10.83 3.58
N SER A 131 49.16 10.18 4.72
CA SER A 131 49.87 10.49 5.97
C SER A 131 49.88 9.29 6.94
N PRO A 132 50.94 9.10 7.73
CA PRO A 132 50.98 8.14 8.83
C PRO A 132 49.85 8.37 9.84
N PHE A 133 49.41 9.62 10.02
CA PHE A 133 48.37 10.02 10.97
C PHE A 133 46.94 9.95 10.40
N SER A 134 46.78 9.58 9.12
CA SER A 134 45.46 9.40 8.52
C SER A 134 44.89 8.02 8.86
N VAL A 135 44.40 7.86 10.08
CA VAL A 135 43.80 6.61 10.59
C VAL A 135 42.30 6.60 10.27
N LYS A 136 41.94 6.60 8.99
CA LYS A 136 40.56 6.30 8.56
C LYS A 136 40.56 4.89 7.97
N LEU A 137 39.55 4.08 8.32
CA LEU A 137 39.40 2.67 7.93
C LEU A 137 40.36 1.71 8.66
N MET A 138 40.56 1.89 9.98
CA MET A 138 41.15 0.82 10.78
C MET A 138 40.14 -0.34 10.81
N ASN A 139 40.29 -1.28 9.87
CA ASN A 139 39.61 -2.55 9.91
C ASN A 139 40.07 -3.22 11.19
N SER A 140 39.18 -3.25 12.18
CA SER A 140 39.36 -4.12 13.32
C SER A 140 39.45 -5.54 12.81
N GLY A 141 40.69 -6.05 12.70
CA GLY A 141 40.97 -7.45 12.99
C GLY A 141 40.59 -7.78 14.44
N VAL A 142 41.03 -8.92 14.95
CA VAL A 142 40.61 -9.47 16.26
C VAL A 142 40.57 -8.39 17.34
N HIS A 143 39.33 -7.96 17.61
CA HIS A 143 38.83 -7.00 18.60
C HIS A 143 39.86 -6.11 19.31
N SER A 144 40.18 -4.95 18.74
CA SER A 144 40.75 -3.85 19.53
C SER A 144 39.62 -3.12 20.28
N SER A 145 39.76 -2.97 21.60
CA SER A 145 38.82 -2.29 22.51
C SER A 145 38.45 -0.86 22.10
N GLN A 146 39.24 -0.26 21.22
CA GLN A 146 39.11 1.13 20.79
C GLN A 146 38.02 1.36 19.74
N THR A 147 37.57 0.33 19.01
CA THR A 147 36.67 0.53 17.84
C THR A 147 35.25 -0.01 18.01
N ASN A 148 34.98 -0.88 18.98
CA ASN A 148 33.61 -1.39 19.21
C ASN A 148 33.43 -1.91 20.65
N PRO A 149 32.95 -1.08 21.61
CA PRO A 149 32.74 -1.48 23.00
C PRO A 149 31.45 -2.28 23.22
N GLY A 150 31.15 -3.22 22.31
CA GLY A 150 30.10 -4.22 22.51
C GLY A 150 29.11 -4.34 21.36
N TYR A 151 29.01 -5.57 20.84
CA TYR A 151 27.86 -6.12 20.11
C TYR A 151 27.48 -5.46 18.77
N SER A 152 27.97 -6.03 17.66
CA SER A 152 27.24 -5.93 16.39
C SER A 152 26.09 -6.95 16.40
N ARG A 153 24.84 -6.47 16.46
CA ARG A 153 23.61 -7.29 16.37
C ARG A 153 23.14 -7.51 14.92
N GLN A 154 24.03 -7.40 13.95
CA GLN A 154 23.68 -7.69 12.55
C GLN A 154 24.02 -9.14 12.23
N PRO A 155 23.12 -9.90 11.56
CA PRO A 155 23.35 -11.30 11.22
C PRO A 155 24.58 -11.53 10.33
N ALA A 156 25.10 -10.47 9.69
CA ALA A 156 26.28 -10.48 8.84
C ALA A 156 27.57 -9.95 9.51
N GLY A 157 27.62 -9.88 10.85
CA GLY A 157 28.88 -9.65 11.59
C GLY A 157 29.43 -8.22 11.58
N GLY A 158 28.63 -7.21 11.22
CA GLY A 158 29.01 -5.79 11.30
C GLY A 158 30.11 -5.32 10.34
N ALA A 159 30.72 -6.21 9.56
CA ALA A 159 31.63 -5.87 8.47
C ALA A 159 30.89 -5.55 7.15
N ILE A 160 29.59 -5.85 7.09
CA ILE A 160 28.76 -5.68 5.92
C ILE A 160 27.77 -4.55 6.21
N PHE A 161 28.10 -3.35 5.75
CA PHE A 161 27.18 -2.23 5.73
C PHE A 161 26.35 -2.32 4.44
N PHE A 162 25.06 -2.62 4.59
CA PHE A 162 24.10 -2.45 3.51
C PHE A 162 23.75 -0.96 3.42
N TYR A 163 24.34 -0.27 2.45
CA TYR A 163 23.90 1.05 1.98
C TYR A 163 23.12 0.89 0.67
#